data_AF-K9YT57-F1
#
_entry.id   AF-K9YT57-F1
#
_cell.length_a   1.000
_cell.length_b   1.000
_cell.length_c   1.000
_cell.angle_alpha   90.00
_cell.angle_beta   90.00
_cell.angle_gamma   90.00
#
_symmetry.space_group_name_H-M   'P 1'
#
loop_
_entity.id
_entity.type
_entity.pdbx_description
1 polymer ?
#
loop_
_entity_poly.entity_id
_entity_poly.type
_entity_poly.pdbx_seq_one_letter_code
_entity_poly.pdbx_strand_id
1 'polypeptide(L)'
;MTHKPDKIKSKPRQKIDRNSPFPFPQDTPNKMGKSTAVMEREMKRMLLKIHQEQRESIADEFLKKLPEKGITIEEFQANFLLSTVNPKQMNSEEISKLATYIYQHDPDTFQSVLTQPNRVQFLSRPILSAIVGIMASKWLN
;
A
#
# COMPACT_ATOMS: atom_id res chain seq x y z
N MET A 1 38.04 42.02 5.10
CA MET A 1 37.21 40.97 5.74
C MET A 1 36.50 40.22 4.63
N THR A 2 36.89 38.98 4.40
CA THR A 2 36.61 38.22 3.17
C THR A 2 35.53 37.18 3.45
N HIS A 3 34.33 37.35 2.90
CA HIS A 3 33.28 36.32 2.97
C HIS A 3 33.35 35.40 1.75
N LYS A 4 33.59 34.11 2.01
CA LYS A 4 33.56 33.01 1.03
C LYS A 4 32.14 32.73 0.54
N PRO A 5 31.92 32.38 -0.74
CA PRO A 5 30.65 31.80 -1.19
C PRO A 5 30.57 30.31 -0.85
N ASP A 6 29.44 29.89 -0.28
CA ASP A 6 29.14 28.51 0.09
C ASP A 6 28.87 27.65 -1.16
N LYS A 7 29.46 26.45 -1.21
CA LYS A 7 29.41 25.54 -2.36
C LYS A 7 28.15 24.68 -2.29
N ILE A 8 27.19 24.96 -3.17
CA ILE A 8 26.06 24.05 -3.42
C ILE A 8 26.60 22.75 -4.06
N LYS A 9 26.67 21.67 -3.27
CA LYS A 9 26.96 20.31 -3.77
C LYS A 9 25.77 19.81 -4.59
N SER A 10 25.94 19.71 -5.91
CA SER A 10 25.03 19.01 -6.82
C SER A 10 25.08 17.50 -6.57
N LYS A 11 23.93 16.92 -6.22
CA LYS A 11 23.74 15.46 -6.04
C LYS A 11 23.71 14.77 -7.41
N PRO A 12 24.38 13.62 -7.63
CA PRO A 12 24.46 13.00 -8.93
C PRO A 12 23.09 12.43 -9.36
N ARG A 13 22.64 12.77 -10.58
CA ARG A 13 21.48 12.16 -11.25
C ARG A 13 21.78 10.67 -11.51
N GLN A 14 20.99 9.78 -10.91
CA GLN A 14 21.03 8.34 -11.22
C GLN A 14 20.66 8.14 -12.70
N LYS A 15 21.51 7.42 -13.43
CA LYS A 15 21.28 7.02 -14.81
C LYS A 15 20.23 5.90 -14.83
N ILE A 16 19.16 6.12 -15.57
CA ILE A 16 18.06 5.17 -15.76
C ILE A 16 18.55 4.10 -16.74
N ASP A 17 18.68 2.85 -16.27
CA ASP A 17 18.94 1.69 -17.11
C ASP A 17 17.66 1.29 -17.85
N ARG A 18 17.71 1.24 -19.18
CA ARG A 18 16.54 1.03 -20.07
C ARG A 18 16.19 -0.44 -20.30
N ASN A 19 16.89 -1.39 -19.68
CA ASN A 19 16.76 -2.83 -19.99
C ASN A 19 16.20 -3.67 -18.83
N SER A 20 15.51 -3.07 -17.85
CA SER A 20 14.84 -3.82 -16.78
C SER A 20 13.46 -4.35 -17.23
N PRO A 21 13.18 -5.67 -17.17
CA PRO A 21 11.90 -6.27 -17.58
C PRO A 21 10.70 -5.95 -16.68
N PHE A 22 10.91 -5.16 -15.63
CA PHE A 22 9.87 -4.75 -14.69
C PHE A 22 9.76 -3.22 -14.72
N PRO A 23 8.59 -2.64 -15.03
CA PRO A 23 8.40 -1.22 -14.83
C PRO A 23 8.47 -0.95 -13.32
N PHE A 24 9.52 -0.24 -12.90
CA PHE A 24 9.57 0.35 -11.57
C PHE A 24 8.35 1.26 -11.39
N PRO A 25 7.72 1.30 -10.20
CA PRO A 25 6.57 2.17 -9.94
C PRO A 25 6.91 3.62 -10.28
N GLN A 26 6.15 4.21 -11.20
CA GLN A 26 6.35 5.59 -11.63
C GLN A 26 6.01 6.54 -10.47
N ASP A 27 6.97 7.35 -10.04
CA ASP A 27 6.80 8.45 -9.09
C ASP A 27 5.89 9.53 -9.70
N THR A 28 4.59 9.46 -9.43
CA THR A 28 3.67 10.59 -9.68
C THR A 28 3.79 11.62 -8.54
N PRO A 29 4.09 12.90 -8.84
CA PRO A 29 4.23 13.91 -7.81
C PRO A 29 2.89 14.60 -7.57
N ASN A 30 2.09 14.13 -6.60
CA ASN A 30 1.45 14.99 -5.59
C ASN A 30 0.51 14.24 -4.61
N LYS A 31 0.69 14.56 -3.33
CA LYS A 31 -0.18 14.37 -2.14
C LYS A 31 -0.14 13.09 -1.30
N MET A 32 0.70 12.10 -1.59
CA MET A 32 1.00 11.02 -0.62
C MET A 32 2.39 10.40 -0.83
N GLY A 33 3.43 11.24 -0.83
CA GLY A 33 4.80 10.76 -0.91
C GLY A 33 5.20 10.03 0.38
N LYS A 34 5.26 8.68 0.35
CA LYS A 34 6.19 7.81 1.11
C LYS A 34 5.95 6.31 0.80
N SER A 35 6.52 5.87 -0.34
CA SER A 35 6.88 4.49 -0.74
C SER A 35 5.78 3.43 -0.75
N THR A 36 5.07 3.32 -1.87
CA THR A 36 4.11 2.24 -2.19
C THR A 36 4.69 0.84 -1.98
N ALA A 37 5.96 0.63 -2.35
CA ALA A 37 6.69 -0.61 -2.07
C ALA A 37 6.90 -0.89 -0.56
N VAL A 38 7.01 0.16 0.25
CA VAL A 38 7.07 0.01 1.71
C VAL A 38 5.69 -0.35 2.23
N MET A 39 4.65 0.30 1.71
CA MET A 39 3.28 0.03 2.10
C MET A 39 2.87 -1.41 1.77
N GLU A 40 3.14 -1.87 0.55
CA GLU A 40 2.90 -3.26 0.13
C GLU A 40 3.61 -4.25 1.04
N ARG A 41 4.90 -4.00 1.34
CA ARG A 41 5.68 -4.86 2.25
C ARG A 41 5.13 -4.86 3.66
N GLU A 42 4.76 -3.71 4.21
CA GLU A 42 4.16 -3.63 5.55
C GLU A 42 2.80 -4.34 5.58
N MET A 43 1.96 -4.16 4.55
CA MET A 43 0.69 -4.84 4.41
C MET A 43 0.89 -6.36 4.34
N LYS A 44 1.80 -6.84 3.51
CA LYS A 44 2.15 -8.27 3.44
C LYS A 44 2.56 -8.80 4.82
N ARG A 45 3.42 -8.08 5.56
CA ARG A 45 3.83 -8.45 6.92
C ARG A 45 2.70 -8.46 7.92
N MET A 46 1.76 -7.51 7.82
CA MET A 46 0.58 -7.45 8.67
C MET A 46 -0.37 -8.62 8.38
N LEU A 47 -0.68 -8.86 7.10
CA LEU A 47 -1.60 -9.90 6.64
C LEU A 47 -1.12 -11.31 6.98
N LEU A 48 0.20 -11.51 7.14
CA LEU A 48 0.79 -12.77 7.63
C LEU A 48 0.58 -13.01 9.13
N LYS A 49 0.35 -11.96 9.92
CA LYS A 49 0.22 -12.04 11.40
C LYS A 49 -1.23 -12.07 11.88
N ILE A 50 -2.19 -11.76 11.01
CA ILE A 50 -3.61 -11.81 11.33
C ILE A 50 -4.22 -13.16 10.97
N HIS A 51 -5.39 -13.44 11.54
CA HIS A 51 -6.12 -14.68 11.24
C HIS A 51 -6.65 -14.67 9.81
N GLN A 52 -6.87 -15.87 9.26
CA GLN A 52 -7.40 -16.03 7.91
C GLN A 52 -8.73 -15.32 7.73
N GLU A 53 -9.70 -15.48 8.65
CA GLU A 53 -11.01 -14.80 8.58
C GLU A 53 -10.88 -13.27 8.48
N GLN A 54 -9.92 -12.68 9.20
CA GLN A 54 -9.68 -11.23 9.16
C GLN A 54 -9.08 -10.82 7.81
N ARG A 55 -8.17 -11.63 7.26
CA ARG A 55 -7.59 -11.42 5.94
C ARG A 55 -8.67 -11.48 4.85
N GLU A 56 -9.53 -12.49 4.90
CA GLU A 56 -10.65 -12.67 3.96
C GLU A 56 -11.61 -11.48 4.02
N SER A 57 -11.90 -11.03 5.24
CA SER A 57 -12.76 -9.87 5.50
C SER A 57 -12.22 -8.56 4.91
N ILE A 58 -10.92 -8.33 5.01
CA ILE A 58 -10.21 -7.19 4.42
C ILE A 58 -10.24 -7.28 2.89
N ALA A 59 -9.94 -8.46 2.34
CA ALA A 59 -9.95 -8.68 0.89
C ALA A 59 -11.35 -8.44 0.29
N ASP A 60 -12.38 -8.96 0.94
CA ASP A 60 -13.79 -8.79 0.55
C ASP A 60 -14.19 -7.31 0.49
N GLU A 61 -13.83 -6.51 1.49
CA GLU A 61 -14.15 -5.07 1.47
C GLU A 61 -13.39 -4.32 0.38
N PHE A 62 -12.10 -4.59 0.23
CA PHE A 62 -11.32 -3.96 -0.83
C PHE A 62 -11.88 -4.30 -2.22
N LEU A 63 -12.27 -5.55 -2.45
CA LEU A 63 -12.89 -5.97 -3.70
C LEU A 63 -14.26 -5.32 -3.94
N LYS A 64 -15.08 -5.13 -2.90
CA LYS A 64 -16.34 -4.37 -3.00
C LYS A 64 -16.14 -2.91 -3.36
N LYS A 65 -15.03 -2.31 -2.92
CA LYS A 65 -14.74 -0.90 -3.14
C LYS A 65 -14.05 -0.59 -4.47
N LEU A 66 -13.47 -1.59 -5.14
CA LEU A 66 -12.86 -1.45 -6.46
C LEU A 66 -13.84 -0.90 -7.53
N PRO A 67 -15.04 -1.51 -7.72
CA PRO A 67 -15.97 -1.08 -8.76
C PRO A 67 -16.53 0.33 -8.54
N GLU A 68 -16.61 0.80 -7.29
CA GLU A 68 -17.06 2.16 -6.96
C GLU A 68 -16.15 3.25 -7.58
N LYS A 69 -14.97 2.89 -8.09
CA LYS A 69 -13.98 3.80 -8.68
C LYS A 69 -13.74 3.57 -10.17
N GLY A 70 -14.57 2.74 -10.80
CA GLY A 70 -14.49 2.49 -12.25
C GLY A 70 -13.41 1.49 -12.67
N ILE A 71 -12.85 0.71 -11.73
CA ILE A 71 -12.00 -0.44 -12.03
C ILE A 71 -12.79 -1.70 -11.77
N THR A 72 -12.91 -2.53 -12.81
CA THR A 72 -13.53 -3.85 -12.67
C THR A 72 -12.57 -4.80 -11.96
N ILE A 73 -13.12 -5.75 -11.22
CA ILE A 73 -12.34 -6.79 -10.53
C ILE A 73 -11.50 -7.60 -11.54
N GLU A 74 -12.03 -7.81 -12.74
CA GLU A 74 -11.39 -8.54 -13.83
C GLU A 74 -10.18 -7.77 -14.40
N GLU A 75 -10.31 -6.47 -14.65
CA GLU A 75 -9.19 -5.62 -15.08
C GLU A 75 -8.09 -5.60 -14.01
N PHE A 76 -8.47 -5.50 -12.73
CA PHE A 76 -7.52 -5.56 -11.65
C PHE A 76 -6.79 -6.91 -11.58
N GLN A 77 -7.52 -8.01 -11.70
CA GLN A 77 -6.93 -9.36 -11.73
C GLN A 77 -5.91 -9.51 -12.87
N ALA A 78 -6.25 -9.03 -14.06
CA ALA A 78 -5.38 -9.10 -15.24
C ALA A 78 -4.12 -8.23 -15.06
N ASN A 79 -4.27 -7.00 -14.57
CA ASN A 79 -3.16 -6.05 -14.44
C ASN A 79 -2.17 -6.44 -13.33
N PHE A 80 -2.66 -7.06 -12.24
CA PHE A 80 -1.84 -7.43 -11.09
C PHE A 80 -1.45 -8.91 -11.04
N LEU A 81 -1.82 -9.67 -12.08
CA LEU A 81 -1.58 -11.11 -12.22
C LEU A 81 -2.02 -11.89 -10.98
N LEU A 82 -3.23 -11.62 -10.50
CA LEU A 82 -3.76 -12.33 -9.33
C LEU A 82 -4.22 -13.73 -9.72
N SER A 83 -3.93 -14.70 -8.86
CA SER A 83 -4.34 -16.09 -9.07
C SER A 83 -5.84 -16.26 -8.86
N THR A 84 -6.43 -15.41 -8.01
CA THR A 84 -7.86 -15.44 -7.69
C THR A 84 -8.35 -14.06 -7.24
N VAL A 85 -9.64 -13.83 -7.46
CA VAL A 85 -10.39 -12.68 -6.90
C VAL A 85 -11.37 -13.12 -5.83
N ASN A 86 -11.34 -14.40 -5.43
CA ASN A 86 -12.13 -14.89 -4.31
C ASN A 86 -11.43 -14.51 -2.99
N PRO A 87 -12.04 -13.65 -2.14
CA PRO A 87 -11.45 -13.23 -0.88
C PRO A 87 -10.96 -14.38 0.01
N LYS A 88 -11.64 -15.53 -0.05
CA LYS A 88 -11.33 -16.74 0.74
C LYS A 88 -10.08 -17.49 0.30
N GLN A 89 -9.64 -17.25 -0.93
CA GLN A 89 -8.50 -17.93 -1.54
C GLN A 89 -7.32 -17.00 -1.76
N MET A 90 -7.50 -15.69 -1.59
CA MET A 90 -6.43 -14.73 -1.78
C MET A 90 -5.35 -14.87 -0.70
N ASN A 91 -4.09 -14.89 -1.14
CA ASN A 91 -2.95 -14.90 -0.24
C ASN A 91 -2.58 -13.47 0.25
N SER A 92 -1.68 -13.38 1.22
CA SER A 92 -1.24 -12.08 1.77
C SER A 92 -0.59 -11.16 0.74
N GLU A 93 0.00 -11.70 -0.32
CA GLU A 93 0.65 -10.92 -1.37
C GLU A 93 -0.38 -10.30 -2.33
N GLU A 94 -1.35 -11.09 -2.78
CA GLU A 94 -2.46 -10.63 -3.63
C GLU A 94 -3.27 -9.53 -2.94
N ILE A 95 -3.54 -9.70 -1.64
CA ILE A 95 -4.25 -8.70 -0.84
C ILE A 95 -3.36 -7.48 -0.61
N SER A 96 -2.04 -7.65 -0.47
CA SER A 96 -1.14 -6.49 -0.35
C SER A 96 -1.07 -5.66 -1.63
N LYS A 97 -1.16 -6.28 -2.81
CA LYS A 97 -1.26 -5.57 -4.10
C LYS A 97 -2.57 -4.81 -4.21
N LEU A 98 -3.68 -5.45 -3.84
CA LEU A 98 -5.00 -4.83 -3.78
C LEU A 98 -5.04 -3.62 -2.83
N ALA A 99 -4.52 -3.81 -1.62
CA ALA A 99 -4.35 -2.76 -0.63
C ALA A 99 -3.49 -1.60 -1.17
N THR A 100 -2.37 -1.90 -1.83
CA THR A 100 -1.44 -0.89 -2.38
C THR A 100 -2.08 -0.10 -3.52
N TYR A 101 -2.88 -0.77 -4.34
CA TYR A 101 -3.64 -0.11 -5.40
C TYR A 101 -4.66 0.87 -4.82
N ILE A 102 -5.50 0.41 -3.90
CA ILE A 102 -6.51 1.27 -3.24
C ILE A 102 -5.82 2.40 -2.49
N TYR A 103 -4.72 2.11 -1.82
CA TYR A 103 -3.90 3.13 -1.17
C TYR A 103 -3.40 4.23 -2.12
N GLN A 104 -3.02 3.89 -3.35
CA GLN A 104 -2.56 4.86 -4.36
C GLN A 104 -3.70 5.69 -4.96
N HIS A 105 -4.87 5.08 -5.14
CA HIS A 105 -5.97 5.66 -5.90
C HIS A 105 -7.10 6.24 -5.03
N ASP A 106 -7.31 5.66 -3.84
CA ASP A 106 -8.34 6.02 -2.88
C ASP A 106 -7.87 5.74 -1.43
N PRO A 107 -6.99 6.60 -0.89
CA PRO A 107 -6.48 6.46 0.47
C PRO A 107 -7.59 6.54 1.53
N ASP A 108 -8.71 7.20 1.25
CA ASP A 108 -9.86 7.30 2.15
C ASP A 108 -10.56 5.94 2.28
N THR A 109 -10.79 5.25 1.16
CA THR A 109 -11.27 3.86 1.17
C THR A 109 -10.28 2.94 1.87
N PHE A 110 -8.98 3.11 1.59
CA PHE A 110 -7.94 2.33 2.25
C PHE A 110 -8.01 2.46 3.78
N GLN A 111 -8.07 3.69 4.27
CA GLN A 111 -8.20 3.99 5.69
C GLN A 111 -9.52 3.48 6.26
N SER A 112 -10.63 3.65 5.54
CA SER A 112 -11.95 3.17 5.93
C SER A 112 -11.94 1.66 6.18
N VAL A 113 -11.44 0.86 5.22
CA VAL A 113 -11.36 -0.60 5.37
C VAL A 113 -10.50 -1.02 6.57
N LEU A 114 -9.38 -0.34 6.80
CA LEU A 114 -8.51 -0.65 7.94
C LEU A 114 -9.02 -0.17 9.31
N THR A 115 -9.99 0.76 9.33
CA THR A 115 -10.51 1.35 10.58
C THR A 115 -11.90 0.83 10.97
N GLN A 116 -12.55 0.01 10.13
CA GLN A 116 -13.91 -0.48 10.35
C GLN A 116 -14.09 -1.33 11.63
N PRO A 117 -14.75 -0.82 12.71
CA PRO A 117 -14.83 -1.43 14.04
C PRO A 117 -15.44 -2.84 14.08
N ASN A 118 -16.36 -3.16 13.16
CA ASN A 118 -17.04 -4.46 13.09
C ASN A 118 -16.21 -5.58 12.42
N ARG A 119 -15.08 -5.23 11.82
CA ARG A 119 -14.18 -6.16 11.08
C ARG A 119 -12.78 -6.13 11.68
N VAL A 120 -12.42 -5.00 12.29
CA VAL A 120 -11.28 -4.86 13.18
C VAL A 120 -11.66 -5.14 14.62
N GLN A 121 -11.46 -6.37 15.07
CA GLN A 121 -11.17 -6.62 16.48
C GLN A 121 -9.79 -6.01 16.88
N PHE A 122 -9.40 -4.85 16.35
CA PHE A 122 -8.06 -4.25 16.42
C PHE A 122 -7.62 -3.82 17.82
N LEU A 123 -8.45 -3.99 18.85
CA LEU A 123 -8.06 -3.76 20.24
C LEU A 123 -7.71 -5.04 20.99
N SER A 124 -7.94 -6.24 20.43
CA SER A 124 -7.58 -7.50 21.11
C SER A 124 -6.15 -7.98 20.80
N ARG A 125 -5.43 -7.34 19.87
CA ARG A 125 -4.04 -7.68 19.54
C ARG A 125 -3.14 -6.43 19.38
N PRO A 126 -2.19 -6.18 20.29
CA PRO A 126 -1.33 -4.98 20.31
C PRO A 126 -0.43 -4.79 19.08
N ILE A 127 -0.32 -5.78 18.20
CA ILE A 127 0.56 -5.75 17.02
C ILE A 127 -0.05 -4.90 15.90
N LEU A 128 -1.37 -4.94 15.73
CA LEU A 128 -2.05 -4.21 14.66
C LEU A 128 -2.14 -2.71 14.96
N SER A 129 -2.42 -2.36 16.22
CA SER A 129 -2.33 -0.97 16.71
C SER A 129 -0.90 -0.45 16.67
N ALA A 130 0.11 -1.29 16.91
CA ALA A 130 1.51 -0.91 16.71
C ALA A 130 1.84 -0.68 15.23
N ILE A 131 1.37 -1.52 14.31
CA ILE A 131 1.62 -1.34 12.86
C ILE A 131 0.92 -0.08 12.35
N VAL A 132 -0.37 0.11 12.67
CA VAL A 132 -1.11 1.32 12.29
C VAL A 132 -0.55 2.56 13.00
N GLY A 133 -0.13 2.46 14.25
CA GLY A 133 0.54 3.55 14.98
C GLY A 133 1.92 3.89 14.40
N ILE A 134 2.70 2.90 13.97
CA ILE A 134 3.98 3.09 13.28
C ILE A 134 3.75 3.65 11.87
N MET A 135 2.69 3.23 11.19
CA MET A 135 2.27 3.85 9.93
C MET A 135 1.87 5.30 10.20
N ALA A 136 0.85 5.59 11.01
CA ALA A 136 0.41 6.95 11.34
C ALA A 136 1.56 7.87 11.81
N SER A 137 2.51 7.38 12.62
CA SER A 137 3.67 8.17 13.04
C SER A 137 4.70 8.41 11.93
N LYS A 138 4.88 7.48 10.97
CA LYS A 138 5.67 7.73 9.74
C LYS A 138 5.00 8.72 8.78
N TRP A 139 3.70 8.97 8.97
CA TRP A 139 2.83 9.77 8.11
C TRP A 139 2.60 11.20 8.62
N LEU A 140 2.80 11.44 9.92
CA LEU A 140 2.64 12.76 10.56
C LEU A 140 3.91 13.62 10.51
N ASN A 141 4.95 13.18 9.79
CA ASN A 141 6.20 13.91 9.57
C ASN A 141 6.56 13.91 8.08
#